data_AF-A0A5P9GY30-F1
#
_entry.id   AF-A0A5P9GY30-F1
#
_cell.length_a   1.000
_cell.length_b   1.000
_cell.length_c   1.000
_cell.angle_alpha   90.00
_cell.angle_beta   90.00
_cell.angle_gamma   90.00
#
_symmetry.space_group_name_H-M   'P 1'
#
loop_
_entity.id
_entity.type
_entity.pdbx_description
1 polymer ?
#
loop_
_entity_poly.entity_id
_entity_poly.type
_entity_poly.pdbx_seq_one_letter_code
_entity_poly.pdbx_strand_id
1 'polypeptide(L)'
;MTASADSPEILNFGWEEWISLPGLGVPALRAKVDTGARTSALHAFDIETFGPSSKPKVRFTVHPIPGRDDLVIPCSAPIVDRREVASSNGEKELRYVIESKLEVAGQSWPIEITLTNRSTMNSRMLLGRTALKDHISIVATDRFLQPELNYDVYHTKKMREAQPNRSLRIAVLSREDNYSTRRLVEEGEKRGHSVEVINTTRCYMAINTLAPEVHYDGKRLPRYDAVIPRIGASITSYGAAVVRQFETIGTYCVNPSAGISSSRDKLYAHQLMARAKVGMPNTAFAASPQDTGNLIGLVGTAPLIVKLLESTQGKGVVLAETKKAAESVIDAFRGLKANFLVQDFVKEAAGEDIRCLVIGGKVVASMKRTGAEGDFRSNLHRGGSAKSVRITKTERETALRAARAFGLGLAGVDLLRAEAGPKVLEVNSSPGMEGIENSTGKNIVGMLYDDIEARVRPEPVRRRRTSK
;
A
#
# COMPACT_ATOMS: atom_id res chain seq x y z
N MET A 1 43.98 -13.26 32.79
CA MET A 1 42.73 -12.88 33.48
C MET A 1 41.64 -12.85 32.42
N THR A 2 40.90 -13.94 32.32
CA THR A 2 39.78 -14.13 31.40
C THR A 2 38.59 -13.30 31.86
N ALA A 3 38.04 -12.47 30.98
CA ALA A 3 36.81 -11.73 31.22
C ALA A 3 35.68 -12.71 31.57
N SER A 4 35.04 -12.47 32.72
CA SER A 4 33.86 -13.19 33.15
C SER A 4 32.74 -12.99 32.13
N ALA A 5 32.18 -14.09 31.62
CA ALA A 5 30.88 -14.05 30.98
C ALA A 5 29.84 -13.66 32.05
N ASP A 6 29.24 -12.48 31.92
CA ASP A 6 28.15 -12.03 32.79
C ASP A 6 27.07 -13.10 32.85
N SER A 7 26.90 -13.70 34.02
CA SER A 7 25.72 -14.52 34.31
C SER A 7 24.52 -13.58 34.35
N PRO A 8 23.41 -13.87 33.64
CA PRO A 8 22.25 -12.99 33.65
C PRO A 8 21.77 -12.77 35.08
N GLU A 9 21.44 -11.52 35.40
CA GLU A 9 20.91 -11.14 36.71
C GLU A 9 19.66 -11.98 37.01
N ILE A 10 19.59 -12.54 38.23
CA ILE A 10 18.48 -13.41 38.62
C ILE A 10 17.19 -12.59 38.68
N LEU A 11 16.15 -13.04 37.99
CA LEU A 11 14.82 -12.43 38.03
C LEU A 11 13.94 -13.18 39.04
N ASN A 12 13.28 -12.43 39.92
CA ASN A 12 12.26 -12.98 40.83
C ASN A 12 10.87 -12.65 40.29
N PHE A 13 10.09 -13.65 39.91
CA PHE A 13 8.72 -13.47 39.42
C PHE A 13 7.73 -13.79 40.52
N GLY A 14 6.74 -12.92 40.73
CA GLY A 14 5.54 -13.21 41.48
C GLY A 14 4.57 -14.14 40.72
N TRP A 15 3.38 -14.36 41.28
CA TRP A 15 2.32 -15.10 40.57
C TRP A 15 1.71 -14.30 39.40
N GLU A 16 1.94 -12.98 39.37
CA GLU A 16 1.58 -12.09 38.27
C GLU A 16 2.69 -11.07 38.03
N GLU A 17 3.05 -10.87 36.77
CA GLU A 17 4.13 -9.96 36.36
C GLU A 17 3.74 -9.06 35.19
N TRP A 18 4.41 -7.91 35.14
CA TRP A 18 4.41 -7.04 33.97
C TRP A 18 5.43 -7.53 32.95
N ILE A 19 4.98 -7.70 31.71
CA ILE A 19 5.82 -8.14 30.61
C ILE A 19 5.56 -7.31 29.36
N SER A 20 6.50 -7.38 28.41
CA SER A 20 6.29 -6.87 27.06
C SER A 20 6.58 -7.92 25.99
N LEU A 21 5.83 -7.83 24.89
CA LEU A 21 6.02 -8.61 23.66
C LEU A 21 6.26 -7.62 22.51
N PRO A 22 7.47 -7.03 22.40
CA PRO A 22 7.76 -5.98 21.43
C PRO A 22 7.53 -6.42 19.99
N GLY A 23 7.81 -7.69 19.66
CA GLY A 23 7.58 -8.26 18.33
C GLY A 23 6.11 -8.32 17.92
N LEU A 24 5.18 -8.21 18.87
CA LEU A 24 3.73 -8.15 18.64
C LEU A 24 3.15 -6.75 18.84
N GLY A 25 3.98 -5.75 19.16
CA GLY A 25 3.50 -4.38 19.40
C GLY A 25 2.73 -4.25 20.70
N VAL A 26 2.99 -5.15 21.65
CA VAL A 26 2.37 -5.20 22.98
C VAL A 26 3.41 -4.79 24.02
N PRO A 27 3.65 -3.47 24.22
CA PRO A 27 4.68 -2.97 25.13
C PRO A 27 4.37 -3.13 26.62
N ALA A 28 3.11 -3.40 27.02
CA ALA A 28 2.76 -3.56 28.44
C ALA A 28 1.57 -4.53 28.60
N LEU A 29 1.83 -5.71 29.13
CA LEU A 29 0.83 -6.74 29.39
C LEU A 29 1.04 -7.32 30.78
N ARG A 30 -0.05 -7.59 31.50
CA ARG A 30 0.00 -8.38 32.72
C ARG A 30 -0.13 -9.85 32.36
N ALA A 31 0.81 -10.66 32.82
CA ALA A 31 0.81 -12.09 32.62
C ALA A 31 0.78 -12.83 33.97
N LYS A 32 -0.07 -13.85 34.06
CA LYS A 32 -0.10 -14.75 35.21
C LYS A 32 0.98 -15.81 35.01
N VAL A 33 1.84 -16.01 35.99
CA VAL A 33 2.81 -17.11 36.01
C VAL A 33 2.07 -18.41 36.32
N ASP A 34 2.18 -19.37 35.42
CA ASP A 34 1.46 -20.64 35.50
C ASP A 34 2.43 -21.80 35.23
N THR A 35 3.05 -22.31 36.29
CA THR A 35 3.99 -23.43 36.21
C THR A 35 3.33 -24.75 35.83
N GLY A 36 1.99 -24.86 35.97
CA GLY A 36 1.21 -26.00 35.50
C GLY A 36 1.06 -26.02 33.98
N ALA A 37 1.08 -24.86 33.34
CA ALA A 37 1.08 -24.75 31.89
C ALA A 37 2.47 -25.04 31.31
N ARG A 38 2.55 -25.96 30.32
CA ARG A 38 3.80 -26.21 29.60
C ARG A 38 4.23 -24.99 28.79
N THR A 39 3.34 -24.51 27.91
CA THR A 39 3.59 -23.42 26.96
C THR A 39 2.77 -22.20 27.35
N SER A 40 3.32 -21.01 27.16
CA SER A 40 2.61 -19.75 27.38
C SER A 40 1.36 -19.65 26.49
N ALA A 41 0.36 -18.91 26.95
CA ALA A 41 -0.89 -18.71 26.21
C ALA A 41 -1.23 -17.22 26.18
N LEU A 42 -1.53 -16.69 25.01
CA LEU A 42 -1.92 -15.29 24.80
C LEU A 42 -3.37 -15.20 24.35
N HIS A 43 -4.10 -14.25 24.93
CA HIS A 43 -5.42 -13.86 24.45
C HIS A 43 -5.30 -13.36 23.01
N ALA A 44 -5.95 -14.07 22.11
CA ALA A 44 -6.07 -13.72 20.71
C ALA A 44 -7.49 -13.98 20.22
N PHE A 45 -7.98 -13.14 19.32
CA PHE A 45 -9.24 -13.31 18.59
C PHE A 45 -9.04 -12.97 17.11
N ASP A 46 -10.05 -13.23 16.27
CA ASP A 46 -9.96 -13.12 14.81
C ASP A 46 -8.73 -13.85 14.23
N ILE A 47 -8.48 -15.06 14.74
CA ILE A 47 -7.32 -15.87 14.37
C ILE A 47 -7.56 -16.45 12.97
N GLU A 48 -6.77 -16.02 11.99
CA GLU A 48 -6.87 -16.45 10.60
C GLU A 48 -5.48 -16.80 10.06
N THR A 49 -5.36 -17.92 9.36
CA THR A 49 -4.11 -18.31 8.70
C THR A 49 -4.01 -17.75 7.29
N PHE A 50 -2.80 -17.45 6.86
CA PHE A 50 -2.51 -16.99 5.50
C PHE A 50 -1.07 -17.34 5.09
N GLY A 51 -0.72 -17.04 3.84
CA GLY A 51 0.57 -17.41 3.28
C GLY A 51 0.60 -18.81 2.68
N PRO A 52 1.70 -19.15 1.98
CA PRO A 52 1.86 -20.47 1.37
C PRO A 52 2.03 -21.55 2.44
N SER A 53 1.68 -22.81 2.10
CA SER A 53 1.84 -23.96 3.00
C SER A 53 3.29 -24.18 3.46
N SER A 54 4.27 -23.74 2.66
CA SER A 54 5.71 -23.81 2.99
C SER A 54 6.17 -22.75 4.01
N LYS A 55 5.42 -21.65 4.16
CA LYS A 55 5.71 -20.56 5.11
C LYS A 55 4.40 -20.03 5.70
N PRO A 56 3.66 -20.87 6.44
CA PRO A 56 2.35 -20.52 6.94
C PRO A 56 2.46 -19.44 8.02
N LYS A 57 1.52 -18.49 7.98
CA LYS A 57 1.44 -17.36 8.91
C LYS A 57 0.06 -17.32 9.55
N VAL A 58 -0.02 -16.68 10.69
CA VAL A 58 -1.28 -16.40 11.39
C VAL A 58 -1.38 -14.90 11.64
N ARG A 59 -2.55 -14.34 11.37
CA ARG A 59 -2.94 -13.01 11.86
C ARG A 59 -4.00 -13.18 12.91
N PHE A 60 -3.97 -12.30 13.89
CA PHE A 60 -4.84 -12.32 15.04
C PHE A 60 -4.85 -10.95 15.68
N THR A 61 -5.77 -10.74 16.61
CA THR A 61 -5.93 -9.47 17.30
C THR A 61 -5.82 -9.69 18.81
N VAL A 62 -5.23 -8.71 19.50
CA VAL A 62 -5.02 -8.74 20.95
C VAL A 62 -5.72 -7.56 21.61
N HIS A 63 -6.50 -7.84 22.67
CA HIS A 63 -6.90 -6.85 23.67
C HIS A 63 -5.95 -6.96 24.88
N PRO A 64 -4.96 -6.07 25.01
CA PRO A 64 -3.91 -6.22 26.04
C PRO A 64 -4.40 -5.87 27.45
N ILE A 65 -5.51 -5.14 27.57
CA ILE A 65 -6.06 -4.69 28.86
C ILE A 65 -7.35 -5.49 29.14
N PRO A 66 -7.44 -6.21 30.27
CA PRO A 66 -8.68 -6.86 30.69
C PRO A 66 -9.85 -5.87 30.75
N GLY A 67 -11.01 -6.24 30.19
CA GLY A 67 -12.23 -5.42 30.21
C GLY A 67 -12.22 -4.20 29.26
N ARG A 68 -11.20 -4.06 28.40
CA ARG A 68 -11.10 -2.99 27.40
C ARG A 68 -10.97 -3.54 26.00
N ASP A 69 -12.09 -3.56 25.30
CA ASP A 69 -12.19 -4.08 23.93
C ASP A 69 -12.07 -2.96 22.87
N ASP A 70 -11.99 -1.70 23.31
CA ASP A 70 -11.69 -0.54 22.46
C ASP A 70 -10.23 -0.50 22.01
N LEU A 71 -9.32 -1.16 22.75
CA LEU A 71 -7.90 -1.28 22.42
C LEU A 71 -7.59 -2.55 21.65
N VAL A 72 -7.41 -2.36 20.35
CA VAL A 72 -7.24 -3.41 19.35
C VAL A 72 -5.80 -3.37 18.82
N ILE A 73 -5.05 -4.44 19.05
CA ILE A 73 -3.69 -4.60 18.50
C ILE A 73 -3.70 -5.74 17.48
N PRO A 74 -3.78 -5.46 16.17
CA PRO A 74 -3.61 -6.46 15.14
C PRO A 74 -2.16 -6.92 15.07
N CYS A 75 -2.00 -8.23 15.15
CA CYS A 75 -0.73 -8.94 15.17
C CYS A 75 -0.67 -9.93 14.00
N SER A 76 0.55 -10.32 13.65
CA SER A 76 0.79 -11.45 12.77
C SER A 76 2.14 -12.07 13.06
N ALA A 77 2.26 -13.39 12.91
CA ALA A 77 3.52 -14.08 13.09
C ALA A 77 3.60 -15.34 12.19
N PRO A 78 4.80 -15.83 11.88
CA PRO A 78 4.98 -17.18 11.35
C PRO A 78 4.41 -18.21 12.32
N ILE A 79 3.78 -19.25 11.77
CA ILE A 79 3.34 -20.40 12.56
C ILE A 79 4.54 -21.34 12.67
N VAL A 80 4.95 -21.65 13.92
CA VAL A 80 6.05 -22.58 14.18
C VAL A 80 5.56 -23.99 14.49
N ASP A 81 4.34 -24.12 15.02
CA ASP A 81 3.75 -25.42 15.39
C ASP A 81 2.21 -25.32 15.54
N ARG A 82 1.53 -26.47 15.66
CA ARG A 82 0.15 -26.59 16.16
C ARG A 82 0.10 -27.62 17.28
N ARG A 83 -0.45 -27.22 18.43
CA ARG A 83 -0.46 -28.07 19.64
C ARG A 83 -1.87 -28.23 20.19
N GLU A 84 -2.23 -29.46 20.53
CA GLU A 84 -3.41 -29.74 21.35
C GLU A 84 -3.09 -29.34 22.80
N VAL A 85 -3.88 -28.43 23.35
CA VAL A 85 -3.72 -27.94 24.72
C VAL A 85 -4.98 -28.25 25.50
N ALA A 86 -4.84 -28.95 26.63
CA ALA A 86 -5.93 -29.22 27.56
C ALA A 86 -6.05 -28.08 28.58
N SER A 87 -7.27 -27.59 28.80
CA SER A 87 -7.59 -26.67 29.88
C SER A 87 -7.71 -27.42 31.21
N SER A 88 -7.67 -26.68 32.32
CA SER A 88 -7.96 -27.22 33.66
C SER A 88 -9.35 -27.86 33.77
N ASN A 89 -10.26 -27.53 32.85
CA ASN A 89 -11.62 -28.04 32.82
C ASN A 89 -11.76 -29.29 31.93
N GLY A 90 -10.65 -29.84 31.41
CA GLY A 90 -10.63 -31.05 30.58
C GLY A 90 -10.90 -30.81 29.09
N GLU A 91 -11.32 -29.59 28.70
CA GLU A 91 -11.51 -29.25 27.28
C GLU A 91 -10.17 -29.18 26.55
N LYS A 92 -10.12 -29.76 25.34
CA LYS A 92 -8.95 -29.78 24.47
C LYS A 92 -9.14 -28.84 23.29
N GLU A 93 -8.12 -28.05 22.98
CA GLU A 93 -8.13 -27.09 21.88
C GLU A 93 -6.84 -27.21 21.06
N LEU A 94 -6.95 -27.29 19.72
CA LEU A 94 -5.81 -27.30 18.81
C LEU A 94 -5.38 -25.87 18.46
N ARG A 95 -4.33 -25.38 19.12
CA ARG A 95 -3.88 -23.98 19.04
C ARG A 95 -2.71 -23.80 18.09
N TYR A 96 -2.66 -22.66 17.40
CA TYR A 96 -1.46 -22.23 16.68
C TYR A 96 -0.40 -21.77 17.67
N VAL A 97 0.85 -22.15 17.40
CA VAL A 97 2.02 -21.72 18.16
C VAL A 97 2.81 -20.72 17.34
N ILE A 98 3.17 -19.62 17.97
CA ILE A 98 4.06 -18.59 17.42
C ILE A 98 5.27 -18.43 18.33
N GLU A 99 6.36 -17.91 17.78
CA GLU A 99 7.51 -17.45 18.57
C GLU A 99 7.46 -15.93 18.73
N SER A 100 7.76 -15.44 19.93
CA SER A 100 7.92 -14.01 20.20
C SER A 100 9.00 -13.78 21.24
N LYS A 101 9.61 -12.59 21.23
CA LYS A 101 10.52 -12.17 22.30
C LYS A 101 9.71 -11.70 23.49
N LEU A 102 9.95 -12.32 24.64
CA LEU A 102 9.55 -11.80 25.94
C LEU A 102 10.59 -10.78 26.40
N GLU A 103 10.17 -9.67 26.97
CA GLU A 103 11.07 -8.70 27.60
C GLU A 103 10.53 -8.28 28.97
N VAL A 104 11.40 -8.40 29.98
CA VAL A 104 11.16 -8.12 31.40
C VAL A 104 12.44 -7.57 32.02
N ALA A 105 12.35 -6.45 32.75
CA ALA A 105 13.49 -5.82 33.44
C ALA A 105 14.75 -5.62 32.57
N GLY A 106 14.57 -5.29 31.28
CA GLY A 106 15.67 -5.10 30.32
C GLY A 106 16.31 -6.39 29.79
N GLN A 107 15.89 -7.56 30.27
CA GLN A 107 16.28 -8.86 29.73
C GLN A 107 15.29 -9.31 28.66
N SER A 108 15.77 -9.99 27.61
CA SER A 108 14.90 -10.48 26.53
C SER A 108 15.32 -11.86 26.00
N TRP A 109 14.34 -12.75 25.81
CA TRP A 109 14.55 -14.10 25.29
C TRP A 109 13.34 -14.59 24.48
N PRO A 110 13.53 -15.53 23.53
CA PRO A 110 12.42 -16.09 22.76
C PRO A 110 11.56 -17.03 23.61
N ILE A 111 10.25 -16.95 23.41
CA ILE A 111 9.25 -17.85 24.00
C ILE A 111 8.27 -18.32 22.93
N GLU A 112 7.77 -19.54 23.11
CA GLU A 112 6.64 -20.05 22.35
C GLU A 112 5.33 -19.64 23.03
N ILE A 113 4.37 -19.20 22.21
CA ILE A 113 3.08 -18.72 22.67
C ILE A 113 1.98 -19.41 21.87
N THR A 114 1.04 -20.02 22.58
CA THR A 114 -0.20 -20.52 21.98
C THR A 114 -1.25 -19.41 21.89
N LEU A 115 -1.95 -19.33 20.76
CA LEU A 115 -3.03 -18.36 20.54
C LEU A 115 -4.38 -18.97 20.89
N THR A 116 -5.16 -18.30 21.75
CA THR A 116 -6.49 -18.77 22.19
C THR A 116 -7.38 -17.62 22.67
N ASN A 117 -8.69 -17.78 22.55
CA ASN A 117 -9.63 -16.77 23.03
C ASN A 117 -9.83 -16.87 24.54
N ARG A 118 -9.23 -15.92 25.27
CA ARG A 118 -9.34 -15.75 26.72
C ARG A 118 -10.17 -14.52 27.12
N SER A 119 -11.15 -14.12 26.30
CA SER A 119 -11.95 -12.90 26.52
C SER A 119 -12.66 -12.89 27.88
N THR A 120 -13.11 -14.07 28.35
CA THR A 120 -13.80 -14.28 29.63
C THR A 120 -12.87 -14.37 30.84
N MET A 121 -11.54 -14.39 30.61
CA MET A 121 -10.54 -14.56 31.66
C MET A 121 -9.95 -13.21 32.07
N ASN A 122 -9.74 -13.02 33.37
CA ASN A 122 -9.10 -11.81 33.91
C ASN A 122 -7.65 -11.64 33.44
N SER A 123 -6.94 -12.75 33.21
CA SER A 123 -5.56 -12.72 32.71
C SER A 123 -5.51 -12.96 31.20
N ARG A 124 -5.02 -11.94 30.48
CA ARG A 124 -4.85 -11.95 29.02
C ARG A 124 -3.64 -12.79 28.58
N MET A 125 -2.73 -13.15 29.49
CA MET A 125 -1.61 -14.04 29.16
C MET A 125 -1.21 -14.94 30.33
N LEU A 126 -0.91 -16.20 30.01
CA LEU A 126 -0.23 -17.13 30.91
C LEU A 126 1.23 -17.25 30.50
N LEU A 127 2.14 -17.19 31.46
CA LEU A 127 3.54 -17.57 31.30
C LEU A 127 3.71 -19.03 31.73
N GLY A 128 3.88 -19.91 30.75
CA GLY A 128 4.12 -21.32 30.98
C GLY A 128 5.57 -21.60 31.34
N ARG A 129 5.83 -22.80 31.89
CA ARG A 129 7.16 -23.19 32.38
C ARG A 129 8.28 -23.14 31.34
N THR A 130 8.01 -23.31 30.04
CA THR A 130 9.05 -23.20 28.99
C THR A 130 9.55 -21.77 28.76
N ALA A 131 8.78 -20.76 29.19
CA ALA A 131 9.20 -19.36 29.18
C ALA A 131 10.09 -19.01 30.37
N LEU A 132 10.04 -19.80 31.46
CA LEU A 132 10.80 -19.57 32.68
C LEU A 132 12.18 -20.23 32.56
N LYS A 133 13.21 -19.43 32.29
CA LYS A 133 14.60 -19.89 32.12
C LYS A 133 15.29 -20.07 33.47
N ASP A 134 16.48 -20.66 33.46
CA ASP A 134 17.24 -21.02 34.67
C ASP A 134 17.59 -19.84 35.60
N HIS A 135 17.58 -18.60 35.06
CA HIS A 135 17.82 -17.38 35.82
C HIS A 135 16.54 -16.79 36.46
N ILE A 136 15.42 -17.52 36.44
CA ILE A 136 14.12 -17.05 36.94
C ILE A 136 13.68 -17.88 38.15
N SER A 137 13.49 -17.22 39.28
CA SER A 137 12.90 -17.78 40.51
C SER A 137 11.45 -17.31 40.66
N ILE A 138 10.59 -18.10 41.29
CA ILE A 138 9.17 -17.78 41.46
C ILE A 138 8.85 -17.63 42.95
N VAL A 139 8.32 -16.47 43.32
CA VAL A 139 7.80 -16.16 44.65
C VAL A 139 6.28 -16.17 44.59
N ALA A 140 5.68 -17.31 44.92
CA ALA A 140 4.24 -17.56 44.70
C ALA A 140 3.30 -16.62 45.48
N THR A 141 3.76 -16.00 46.57
CA THR A 141 2.97 -15.12 47.43
C THR A 141 2.88 -13.68 46.93
N ASP A 142 3.84 -13.25 46.12
CA ASP A 142 3.99 -11.86 45.71
C ASP A 142 3.55 -11.64 44.26
N ARG A 143 3.42 -10.38 43.86
CA ARG A 143 3.12 -9.94 42.49
C ARG A 143 3.98 -8.73 42.15
N PHE A 144 4.25 -8.52 40.88
CA PHE A 144 4.97 -7.34 40.38
C PHE A 144 6.35 -7.17 41.04
N LEU A 145 7.12 -8.26 41.12
CA LEU A 145 8.50 -8.24 41.60
C LEU A 145 9.47 -7.69 40.55
N GLN A 146 8.97 -7.44 39.33
CA GLN A 146 9.69 -6.79 38.24
C GLN A 146 9.20 -5.35 38.04
N PRO A 147 9.99 -4.48 37.37
CA PRO A 147 9.59 -3.09 37.13
C PRO A 147 8.19 -2.98 36.53
N GLU A 148 7.31 -2.25 37.22
CA GLU A 148 5.94 -2.07 36.78
C GLU A 148 5.89 -1.28 35.47
N LEU A 149 5.11 -1.81 34.51
CA LEU A 149 4.77 -1.11 33.28
C LEU A 149 3.44 -0.38 33.45
N ASN A 150 3.13 0.52 32.51
CA ASN A 150 1.88 1.29 32.54
C ASN A 150 1.16 1.22 31.19
N TYR A 151 -0.14 0.94 31.22
CA TYR A 151 -1.03 0.96 30.06
C TYR A 151 -1.16 2.31 29.35
N ASP A 152 -0.79 3.43 29.98
CA ASP A 152 -0.70 4.73 29.33
C ASP A 152 0.20 4.71 28.09
N VAL A 153 1.17 3.78 28.01
CA VAL A 153 2.01 3.57 26.83
C VAL A 153 1.18 3.40 25.55
N TYR A 154 0.01 2.77 25.63
CA TYR A 154 -0.89 2.55 24.50
C TYR A 154 -1.53 3.82 23.95
N HIS A 155 -1.49 4.92 24.71
CA HIS A 155 -2.03 6.22 24.30
C HIS A 155 -0.94 7.19 23.83
N THR A 156 0.33 6.78 23.83
CA THR A 156 1.46 7.64 23.45
C THR A 156 1.68 7.70 21.93
N LYS A 157 2.36 8.75 21.45
CA LYS A 157 2.86 8.80 20.06
C LYS A 157 3.88 7.69 19.79
N LYS A 158 4.67 7.31 20.80
CA LYS A 158 5.68 6.24 20.70
C LYS A 158 5.07 4.92 20.23
N MET A 159 3.87 4.56 20.71
CA MET A 159 3.18 3.33 20.26
C MET A 159 2.88 3.34 18.76
N ARG A 160 2.55 4.49 18.16
CA ARG A 160 2.31 4.63 16.71
C ARG A 160 3.56 4.43 15.87
N GLU A 161 4.67 4.97 16.36
CA GLU A 161 5.95 4.99 15.65
C GLU A 161 6.68 3.64 15.80
N ALA A 162 6.57 3.00 16.95
CA ALA A 162 7.26 1.76 17.31
C ALA A 162 6.46 0.47 17.06
N GLN A 163 5.33 0.51 16.34
CA GLN A 163 4.63 -0.72 15.94
C GLN A 163 5.58 -1.63 15.13
N PRO A 164 5.70 -2.92 15.46
CA PRO A 164 6.52 -3.83 14.69
C PRO A 164 5.95 -4.02 13.29
N ASN A 165 6.82 -4.40 12.35
CA ASN A 165 6.40 -4.73 11.01
C ASN A 165 5.60 -6.03 11.04
N ARG A 166 4.29 -5.91 10.76
CA ARG A 166 3.39 -7.06 10.63
C ARG A 166 3.48 -7.66 9.23
N SER A 167 3.39 -8.97 9.15
CA SER A 167 3.20 -9.69 7.89
C SER A 167 1.80 -9.38 7.34
N LEU A 168 1.75 -8.74 6.19
CA LEU A 168 0.51 -8.41 5.48
C LEU A 168 0.19 -9.48 4.45
N ARG A 169 -1.10 -9.66 4.14
CA ARG A 169 -1.54 -10.37 2.94
C ARG A 169 -1.90 -9.38 1.86
N ILE A 170 -1.20 -9.39 0.73
CA ILE A 170 -1.29 -8.36 -0.30
C ILE A 170 -1.62 -9.00 -1.64
N ALA A 171 -2.61 -8.45 -2.34
CA ALA A 171 -2.94 -8.86 -3.70
C ALA A 171 -2.36 -7.87 -4.71
N VAL A 172 -1.67 -8.36 -5.73
CA VAL A 172 -1.25 -7.58 -6.90
C VAL A 172 -2.17 -7.95 -8.06
N LEU A 173 -3.08 -7.05 -8.45
CA LEU A 173 -3.97 -7.30 -9.58
C LEU A 173 -3.22 -7.00 -10.89
N SER A 174 -2.73 -8.04 -11.55
CA SER A 174 -1.98 -7.90 -12.81
C SER A 174 -2.30 -9.05 -13.75
N ARG A 175 -2.30 -8.78 -15.06
CA ARG A 175 -2.39 -9.82 -16.11
C ARG A 175 -1.02 -10.20 -16.67
N GLU A 176 0.00 -9.40 -16.37
CA GLU A 176 1.31 -9.50 -16.99
C GLU A 176 2.38 -9.83 -15.96
N ASP A 177 3.26 -10.75 -16.33
CA ASP A 177 4.53 -10.97 -15.65
C ASP A 177 5.57 -10.01 -16.23
N ASN A 178 5.73 -8.85 -15.59
CA ASN A 178 6.67 -7.81 -16.01
C ASN A 178 7.55 -7.41 -14.82
N TYR A 179 8.60 -6.62 -15.10
CA TYR A 179 9.55 -6.15 -14.08
C TYR A 179 8.85 -5.56 -12.84
N SER A 180 7.84 -4.72 -13.06
CA SER A 180 7.14 -4.04 -11.96
C SER A 180 6.36 -5.03 -11.09
N THR A 181 5.67 -6.00 -11.69
CA THR A 181 4.95 -7.07 -10.96
C THR A 181 5.91 -7.94 -10.15
N ARG A 182 7.03 -8.38 -10.75
CA ARG A 182 8.03 -9.22 -10.06
C ARG A 182 8.66 -8.48 -8.89
N ARG A 183 9.08 -7.23 -9.09
CA ARG A 183 9.63 -6.39 -8.01
C ARG A 183 8.65 -6.20 -6.86
N LEU A 184 7.34 -6.04 -7.14
CA LEU A 184 6.30 -5.97 -6.10
C LEU A 184 6.27 -7.24 -5.25
N VAL A 185 6.33 -8.42 -5.87
CA VAL A 185 6.37 -9.70 -5.15
C VAL A 185 7.65 -9.83 -4.34
N GLU A 186 8.82 -9.69 -4.98
CA GLU A 186 10.13 -9.84 -4.36
C GLU A 186 10.31 -8.93 -3.14
N GLU A 187 10.00 -7.64 -3.28
CA GLU A 187 10.17 -6.67 -2.21
C GLU A 187 9.20 -6.93 -1.05
N GLY A 188 7.95 -7.30 -1.36
CA GLY A 188 6.97 -7.63 -0.33
C GLY A 188 7.32 -8.90 0.43
N GLU A 189 7.76 -9.95 -0.26
CA GLU A 189 8.21 -11.19 0.36
C GLU A 189 9.50 -10.98 1.19
N LYS A 190 10.43 -10.16 0.70
CA LYS A 190 11.63 -9.74 1.44
C LYS A 190 11.29 -9.02 2.74
N ARG A 191 10.20 -8.24 2.76
CA ARG A 191 9.64 -7.58 3.96
C ARG A 191 8.81 -8.51 4.85
N GLY A 192 8.71 -9.79 4.49
CA GLY A 192 7.96 -10.78 5.25
C GLY A 192 6.44 -10.74 5.00
N HIS A 193 5.96 -10.12 3.93
CA HIS A 193 4.54 -10.20 3.55
C HIS A 193 4.22 -11.48 2.77
N SER A 194 2.94 -11.76 2.57
CA SER A 194 2.45 -12.76 1.63
C SER A 194 1.85 -12.03 0.44
N VAL A 195 2.49 -12.12 -0.72
CA VAL A 195 2.08 -11.39 -1.92
C VAL A 195 1.55 -12.37 -2.96
N GLU A 196 0.32 -12.15 -3.42
CA GLU A 196 -0.34 -13.00 -4.40
C GLU A 196 -0.62 -12.18 -5.67
N VAL A 197 -0.15 -12.66 -6.83
CA VAL A 197 -0.48 -12.06 -8.12
C VAL A 197 -1.78 -12.67 -8.63
N ILE A 198 -2.78 -11.83 -8.85
CA ILE A 198 -4.12 -12.26 -9.26
C ILE A 198 -4.44 -11.68 -10.62
N ASN A 199 -4.77 -12.57 -11.57
CA ASN A 199 -5.19 -12.15 -12.90
C ASN A 199 -6.58 -11.48 -12.82
N THR A 200 -6.61 -10.18 -13.04
CA THR A 200 -7.82 -9.36 -12.86
C THR A 200 -9.00 -9.84 -13.72
N THR A 201 -8.76 -10.31 -14.94
CA THR A 201 -9.83 -10.75 -15.86
C THR A 201 -10.41 -12.11 -15.52
N ARG A 202 -9.76 -12.89 -14.64
CA ARG A 202 -10.30 -14.16 -14.12
C ARG A 202 -11.08 -13.97 -12.82
N CYS A 203 -11.04 -12.77 -12.24
CA CYS A 203 -11.87 -12.44 -11.09
C CYS A 203 -13.33 -12.32 -11.54
N TYR A 204 -14.26 -12.76 -10.71
CA TYR A 204 -15.69 -12.48 -10.84
C TYR A 204 -16.25 -12.15 -9.45
N MET A 205 -17.41 -11.51 -9.37
CA MET A 205 -17.88 -10.89 -8.12
C MET A 205 -19.28 -11.38 -7.78
N ALA A 206 -19.50 -11.71 -6.52
CA ALA A 206 -20.85 -11.83 -5.98
C ALA A 206 -21.23 -10.47 -5.37
N ILE A 207 -22.20 -9.79 -5.99
CA ILE A 207 -22.69 -8.49 -5.53
C ILE A 207 -23.99 -8.73 -4.77
N ASN A 208 -23.94 -8.61 -3.46
CA ASN A 208 -25.11 -8.67 -2.60
C ASN A 208 -24.92 -7.71 -1.41
N THR A 209 -26.00 -7.40 -0.72
CA THR A 209 -26.04 -6.35 0.30
C THR A 209 -25.31 -6.72 1.59
N LEU A 210 -25.19 -8.01 1.91
CA LEU A 210 -24.71 -8.48 3.22
C LEU A 210 -23.29 -9.03 3.18
N ALA A 211 -22.91 -9.71 2.11
CA ALA A 211 -21.64 -10.40 1.92
C ALA A 211 -21.13 -10.23 0.48
N PRO A 212 -20.73 -9.01 0.06
CA PRO A 212 -20.07 -8.81 -1.21
C PRO A 212 -18.73 -9.58 -1.25
N GLU A 213 -18.46 -10.27 -2.35
CA GLU A 213 -17.28 -11.13 -2.49
C GLU A 213 -16.59 -10.93 -3.84
N VAL A 214 -15.28 -11.20 -3.86
CA VAL A 214 -14.51 -11.41 -5.09
C VAL A 214 -14.13 -12.88 -5.12
N HIS A 215 -14.27 -13.50 -6.29
CA HIS A 215 -13.95 -14.90 -6.55
C HIS A 215 -12.89 -14.99 -7.65
N TYR A 216 -12.11 -16.06 -7.62
CA TYR A 216 -11.06 -16.39 -8.58
C TYR A 216 -11.00 -17.91 -8.73
N ASP A 217 -11.09 -18.41 -9.96
CA ASP A 217 -11.00 -19.85 -10.27
C ASP A 217 -11.89 -20.76 -9.41
N GLY A 218 -13.17 -20.42 -9.29
CA GLY A 218 -14.14 -21.24 -8.56
C GLY A 218 -14.17 -20.99 -7.05
N LYS A 219 -13.28 -20.15 -6.50
CA LYS A 219 -13.12 -19.94 -5.05
C LYS A 219 -13.25 -18.48 -4.67
N ARG A 220 -13.88 -18.23 -3.53
CA ARG A 220 -13.86 -16.92 -2.89
C ARG A 220 -12.42 -16.53 -2.56
N LEU A 221 -12.03 -15.32 -2.96
CA LEU A 221 -10.76 -14.75 -2.56
C LEU A 221 -10.79 -14.37 -1.07
N PRO A 222 -9.68 -14.63 -0.36
CA PRO A 222 -9.58 -14.35 1.07
C PRO A 222 -9.46 -12.85 1.34
N ARG A 223 -9.46 -12.49 2.62
CA ARG A 223 -9.24 -11.12 3.05
C ARG A 223 -7.79 -10.69 2.76
N TYR A 224 -7.62 -9.59 2.05
CA TYR A 224 -6.33 -8.92 1.87
C TYR A 224 -6.24 -7.69 2.77
N ASP A 225 -5.05 -7.38 3.28
CA ASP A 225 -4.78 -6.14 3.99
C ASP A 225 -4.67 -4.96 3.00
N ALA A 226 -4.09 -5.23 1.83
CA ALA A 226 -3.97 -4.26 0.75
C ALA A 226 -4.06 -4.92 -0.64
N VAL A 227 -4.49 -4.13 -1.61
CA VAL A 227 -4.52 -4.48 -3.03
C VAL A 227 -3.73 -3.42 -3.80
N ILE A 228 -2.84 -3.87 -4.69
CA ILE A 228 -2.04 -3.04 -5.59
C ILE A 228 -2.53 -3.28 -7.02
N PRO A 229 -3.42 -2.44 -7.58
CA PRO A 229 -3.93 -2.63 -8.92
C PRO A 229 -2.91 -2.21 -9.98
N ARG A 230 -2.54 -3.14 -10.85
CA ARG A 230 -1.72 -2.94 -12.04
C ARG A 230 -2.59 -3.06 -13.30
N ILE A 231 -3.67 -2.27 -13.33
CA ILE A 231 -4.71 -2.36 -14.36
C ILE A 231 -4.21 -1.80 -15.69
N GLY A 232 -4.16 -2.67 -16.70
CA GLY A 232 -3.84 -2.31 -18.08
C GLY A 232 -4.96 -1.52 -18.75
N ALA A 233 -4.62 -0.65 -19.70
CA ALA A 233 -5.57 0.24 -20.36
C ALA A 233 -6.74 -0.52 -21.04
N SER A 234 -6.47 -1.71 -21.60
CA SER A 234 -7.47 -2.51 -22.33
C SER A 234 -8.56 -3.12 -21.44
N ILE A 235 -8.40 -3.11 -20.12
CA ILE A 235 -9.37 -3.67 -19.17
C ILE A 235 -9.79 -2.67 -18.11
N THR A 236 -9.62 -1.36 -18.37
CA THR A 236 -9.85 -0.31 -17.36
C THR A 236 -11.21 -0.42 -16.70
N SER A 237 -12.28 -0.60 -17.48
CA SER A 237 -13.66 -0.67 -16.95
C SER A 237 -13.83 -1.85 -16.00
N TYR A 238 -13.48 -3.07 -16.45
CA TYR A 238 -13.61 -4.27 -15.63
C TYR A 238 -12.64 -4.29 -14.44
N GLY A 239 -11.39 -3.88 -14.67
CA GLY A 239 -10.38 -3.79 -13.62
C GLY A 239 -10.76 -2.81 -12.53
N ALA A 240 -11.31 -1.63 -12.88
CA ALA A 240 -11.84 -0.69 -11.90
C ALA A 240 -13.05 -1.27 -11.15
N ALA A 241 -13.91 -2.07 -11.80
CA ALA A 241 -15.01 -2.75 -11.11
C ALA A 241 -14.52 -3.76 -10.07
N VAL A 242 -13.51 -4.58 -10.40
CA VAL A 242 -12.88 -5.52 -9.45
C VAL A 242 -12.24 -4.77 -8.28
N VAL A 243 -11.49 -3.70 -8.55
CA VAL A 243 -10.91 -2.85 -7.49
C VAL A 243 -12.01 -2.27 -6.58
N ARG A 244 -13.09 -1.77 -7.17
CA ARG A 244 -14.23 -1.22 -6.42
C ARG A 244 -14.91 -2.26 -5.52
N GLN A 245 -14.90 -3.52 -5.91
CA GLN A 245 -15.40 -4.59 -5.05
C GLN A 245 -14.48 -4.82 -3.85
N PHE A 246 -13.16 -4.76 -4.02
CA PHE A 246 -12.21 -4.77 -2.90
C PHE A 246 -12.38 -3.58 -1.96
N GLU A 247 -12.67 -2.40 -2.51
CA GLU A 247 -12.99 -1.19 -1.71
C GLU A 247 -14.28 -1.40 -0.90
N THR A 248 -15.33 -1.96 -1.52
CA THR A 248 -16.62 -2.24 -0.87
C THR A 248 -16.48 -3.17 0.33
N ILE A 249 -15.56 -4.15 0.28
CA ILE A 249 -15.28 -5.06 1.41
C ILE A 249 -14.26 -4.50 2.41
N GLY A 250 -13.87 -3.22 2.27
CA GLY A 250 -13.01 -2.52 3.23
C GLY A 250 -11.50 -2.76 3.05
N THR A 251 -11.07 -3.28 1.90
CA THR A 251 -9.63 -3.48 1.61
C THR A 251 -8.97 -2.17 1.18
N TYR A 252 -7.75 -1.91 1.66
CA TYR A 252 -6.99 -0.74 1.20
C TYR A 252 -6.47 -0.94 -0.23
N CYS A 253 -6.90 -0.11 -1.18
CA CYS A 253 -6.47 -0.17 -2.58
C CYS A 253 -5.54 1.00 -2.94
N VAL A 254 -4.33 0.70 -3.41
CA VAL A 254 -3.39 1.69 -3.95
C VAL A 254 -3.11 1.38 -5.43
N ASN A 255 -3.86 1.94 -6.37
CA ASN A 255 -4.80 3.08 -6.29
C ASN A 255 -6.29 2.71 -6.19
N PRO A 256 -7.15 3.67 -5.80
CA PRO A 256 -8.59 3.48 -5.80
C PRO A 256 -9.19 3.43 -7.21
N SER A 257 -10.33 2.75 -7.34
CA SER A 257 -11.05 2.52 -8.60
C SER A 257 -11.43 3.83 -9.31
N ALA A 258 -11.93 4.81 -8.57
CA ALA A 258 -12.30 6.13 -9.10
C ALA A 258 -11.09 6.89 -9.69
N GLY A 259 -9.93 6.81 -9.03
CA GLY A 259 -8.69 7.42 -9.51
C GLY A 259 -8.17 6.73 -10.77
N ILE A 260 -8.26 5.39 -10.82
CA ILE A 260 -7.88 4.61 -12.01
C ILE A 260 -8.76 5.02 -13.21
N SER A 261 -10.08 5.01 -13.07
CA SER A 261 -11.01 5.37 -14.14
C SER A 261 -10.81 6.81 -14.63
N SER A 262 -10.73 7.77 -13.70
CA SER A 262 -10.58 9.19 -14.05
C SER A 262 -9.25 9.53 -14.70
N SER A 263 -8.16 8.87 -14.30
CA SER A 263 -6.84 9.04 -14.95
C SER A 263 -6.76 8.51 -16.38
N ARG A 264 -7.67 7.59 -16.76
CA ARG A 264 -7.69 6.95 -18.09
C ARG A 264 -8.59 7.66 -19.08
N ASP A 265 -9.63 8.32 -18.59
CA ASP A 265 -10.48 9.19 -19.40
C ASP A 265 -9.78 10.53 -19.62
N LYS A 266 -9.27 10.75 -20.83
CA LYS A 266 -8.52 11.96 -21.18
C LYS A 266 -9.36 13.23 -21.00
N LEU A 267 -10.65 13.22 -21.37
CA LEU A 267 -11.49 14.41 -21.22
C LEU A 267 -11.73 14.70 -19.74
N TYR A 268 -12.16 13.69 -19.00
CA TYR A 268 -12.43 13.86 -17.57
C TYR A 268 -11.16 14.22 -16.79
N ALA A 269 -10.01 13.66 -17.16
CA ALA A 269 -8.71 14.02 -16.58
C ALA A 269 -8.37 15.50 -16.77
N HIS A 270 -8.58 16.06 -17.97
CA HIS A 270 -8.35 17.48 -18.22
C HIS A 270 -9.33 18.35 -17.41
N GLN A 271 -10.60 17.96 -17.33
CA GLN A 271 -11.60 18.68 -16.53
C GLN A 271 -11.25 18.67 -15.03
N LEU A 272 -10.79 17.54 -14.49
CA LEU A 272 -10.33 17.43 -13.10
C LEU A 272 -9.10 18.29 -12.83
N MET A 273 -8.12 18.26 -13.72
CA MET A 273 -6.92 19.09 -13.61
C MET A 273 -7.27 20.59 -13.68
N ALA A 274 -8.22 20.98 -14.54
CA ALA A 274 -8.64 22.36 -14.71
C ALA A 274 -9.33 22.87 -13.43
N ARG A 275 -10.25 22.07 -12.88
CA ARG A 275 -10.90 22.33 -11.59
C ARG A 275 -9.88 22.44 -10.45
N ALA A 276 -8.83 21.62 -10.48
CA ALA A 276 -7.76 21.63 -9.51
C ALA A 276 -6.72 22.75 -9.75
N LYS A 277 -6.89 23.61 -10.77
CA LYS A 277 -5.93 24.67 -11.14
C LYS A 277 -4.52 24.11 -11.35
N VAL A 278 -4.44 23.00 -12.07
CA VAL A 278 -3.19 22.37 -12.50
C VAL A 278 -2.88 22.86 -13.91
N GLY A 279 -1.66 23.38 -14.12
CA GLY A 279 -1.24 23.81 -15.44
C GLY A 279 -1.21 22.64 -16.42
N MET A 280 -1.84 22.81 -17.58
CA MET A 280 -1.83 21.87 -18.70
C MET A 280 -1.70 22.67 -20.01
N PRO A 281 -1.28 22.05 -21.12
CA PRO A 281 -1.35 22.71 -22.42
C PRO A 281 -2.82 23.07 -22.73
N ASN A 282 -3.06 24.17 -23.43
CA ASN A 282 -4.42 24.54 -23.82
C ASN A 282 -5.02 23.40 -24.66
N THR A 283 -6.22 22.96 -24.32
CA THR A 283 -6.84 21.79 -24.96
C THR A 283 -8.31 22.09 -25.26
N ALA A 284 -8.72 21.81 -26.49
CA ALA A 284 -10.11 21.75 -26.89
C ALA A 284 -10.49 20.30 -27.17
N PHE A 285 -11.73 19.94 -26.82
CA PHE A 285 -12.29 18.60 -27.07
C PHE A 285 -13.47 18.73 -28.02
N ALA A 286 -13.56 17.79 -28.96
CA ALA A 286 -14.68 17.75 -29.87
C ALA A 286 -14.99 16.32 -30.34
N ALA A 287 -16.24 16.11 -30.70
CA ALA A 287 -16.73 14.87 -31.32
C ALA A 287 -16.85 15.06 -32.84
N SER A 288 -17.72 15.97 -33.27
CA SER A 288 -17.90 16.35 -34.67
C SER A 288 -18.31 17.83 -34.74
N PRO A 289 -17.38 18.76 -34.51
CA PRO A 289 -17.70 20.19 -34.62
C PRO A 289 -17.85 20.51 -36.10
N GLN A 290 -18.92 21.17 -36.54
CA GLN A 290 -18.99 21.68 -37.92
C GLN A 290 -18.04 22.88 -38.13
N ASP A 291 -17.58 23.49 -37.04
CA ASP A 291 -16.71 24.66 -37.02
C ASP A 291 -15.29 24.31 -36.57
N THR A 292 -14.50 23.71 -37.48
CA THR A 292 -13.09 23.35 -37.24
C THR A 292 -12.23 24.59 -36.95
N GLY A 293 -12.52 25.71 -37.63
CA GLY A 293 -11.73 26.92 -37.54
C GLY A 293 -11.78 27.53 -36.14
N ASN A 294 -12.97 27.63 -35.56
CA ASN A 294 -13.15 28.09 -34.18
C ASN A 294 -12.56 27.12 -33.17
N LEU A 295 -12.73 25.80 -33.36
CA LEU A 295 -12.11 24.81 -32.48
C LEU A 295 -10.59 24.99 -32.38
N ILE A 296 -9.93 25.18 -33.53
CA ILE A 296 -8.50 25.47 -33.58
C ILE A 296 -8.20 26.79 -32.85
N GLY A 297 -9.00 27.83 -33.11
CA GLY A 297 -8.87 29.14 -32.48
C GLY A 297 -8.99 29.13 -30.95
N LEU A 298 -9.77 28.21 -30.37
CA LEU A 298 -9.88 28.04 -28.91
C LEU A 298 -8.57 27.58 -28.26
N VAL A 299 -7.72 26.87 -29.02
CA VAL A 299 -6.45 26.33 -28.51
C VAL A 299 -5.32 27.33 -28.72
N GLY A 300 -5.24 27.89 -29.93
CA GLY A 300 -4.20 28.83 -30.32
C GLY A 300 -3.85 28.71 -31.81
N THR A 301 -2.59 28.99 -32.14
CA THR A 301 -2.06 28.90 -33.51
C THR A 301 -1.22 27.66 -33.71
N ALA A 302 -1.13 27.19 -34.95
CA ALA A 302 -0.24 26.09 -35.30
C ALA A 302 1.23 26.38 -34.92
N PRO A 303 2.02 25.36 -34.55
CA PRO A 303 1.70 23.92 -34.57
C PRO A 303 0.78 23.46 -33.43
N LEU A 304 -0.03 22.43 -33.71
CA LEU A 304 -0.98 21.83 -32.76
C LEU A 304 -0.81 20.33 -32.71
N ILE A 305 -1.22 19.73 -31.58
CA ILE A 305 -1.33 18.29 -31.42
C ILE A 305 -2.79 17.88 -31.54
N VAL A 306 -3.09 16.92 -32.41
CA VAL A 306 -4.41 16.29 -32.51
C VAL A 306 -4.29 14.86 -31.99
N LYS A 307 -5.11 14.49 -30.98
CA LYS A 307 -5.10 13.13 -30.40
C LYS A 307 -6.47 12.49 -30.43
N LEU A 308 -6.52 11.22 -30.83
CA LEU A 308 -7.70 10.38 -30.63
C LEU A 308 -7.85 9.99 -29.15
N LEU A 309 -9.10 9.95 -28.68
CA LEU A 309 -9.37 9.51 -27.32
C LEU A 309 -9.19 8.00 -27.16
N GLU A 310 -9.66 7.23 -28.15
CA GLU A 310 -9.71 5.75 -28.15
C GLU A 310 -8.39 5.07 -28.52
N SER A 311 -7.26 5.74 -28.33
CA SER A 311 -5.95 5.19 -28.70
C SER A 311 -5.02 4.98 -27.52
N THR A 312 -4.22 3.92 -27.60
CA THR A 312 -3.20 3.55 -26.61
C THR A 312 -1.79 3.76 -27.15
N GLN A 313 -0.82 3.99 -26.26
CA GLN A 313 0.63 4.05 -26.57
C GLN A 313 1.04 5.04 -27.69
N GLY A 314 0.36 6.20 -27.78
CA GLY A 314 0.73 7.25 -28.74
C GLY A 314 0.42 6.95 -30.21
N LYS A 315 -0.25 5.82 -30.51
CA LYS A 315 -0.93 5.64 -31.79
C LYS A 315 -2.07 6.67 -31.84
N GLY A 316 -2.24 7.42 -32.91
CA GLY A 316 -3.28 8.47 -32.98
C GLY A 316 -2.95 9.78 -32.25
N VAL A 317 -1.67 10.10 -32.04
CA VAL A 317 -1.20 11.46 -31.69
C VAL A 317 -0.47 12.00 -32.91
N VAL A 318 -0.96 13.11 -33.47
CA VAL A 318 -0.43 13.73 -34.69
C VAL A 318 -0.01 15.16 -34.41
N LEU A 319 1.18 15.54 -34.86
CA LEU A 319 1.64 16.93 -34.89
C LEU A 319 1.20 17.56 -36.21
N ALA A 320 0.41 18.61 -36.13
CA ALA A 320 -0.01 19.41 -37.26
C ALA A 320 0.77 20.73 -37.26
N GLU A 321 1.76 20.84 -38.14
CA GLU A 321 2.65 22.01 -38.19
C GLU A 321 1.95 23.28 -38.71
N THR A 322 0.89 23.11 -39.49
CA THR A 322 0.11 24.20 -40.08
C THR A 322 -1.38 24.07 -39.76
N LYS A 323 -2.11 25.18 -39.82
CA LYS A 323 -3.57 25.19 -39.63
C LYS A 323 -4.28 24.24 -40.62
N LYS A 324 -3.87 24.26 -41.90
CA LYS A 324 -4.41 23.38 -42.95
C LYS A 324 -4.18 21.91 -42.66
N ALA A 325 -2.99 21.56 -42.14
CA ALA A 325 -2.70 20.19 -41.72
C ALA A 325 -3.60 19.78 -40.54
N ALA A 326 -3.82 20.67 -39.57
CA ALA A 326 -4.72 20.39 -38.44
C ALA A 326 -6.17 20.18 -38.91
N GLU A 327 -6.66 21.03 -39.81
CA GLU A 327 -8.00 20.89 -40.43
C GLU A 327 -8.15 19.54 -41.14
N SER A 328 -7.16 19.15 -41.94
CA SER A 328 -7.18 17.88 -42.68
C SER A 328 -7.21 16.66 -41.75
N VAL A 329 -6.44 16.69 -40.65
CA VAL A 329 -6.44 15.61 -39.65
C VAL A 329 -7.77 15.55 -38.90
N ILE A 330 -8.34 16.71 -38.55
CA ILE A 330 -9.64 16.80 -37.88
C ILE A 330 -10.76 16.26 -38.78
N ASP A 331 -10.76 16.61 -40.07
CA ASP A 331 -11.74 16.10 -41.03
C ASP A 331 -11.63 14.59 -41.22
N ALA A 332 -10.41 14.05 -41.27
CA ALA A 332 -10.18 12.60 -41.29
C ALA A 332 -10.75 11.92 -40.03
N PHE A 333 -10.53 12.49 -38.84
CA PHE A 333 -11.05 11.95 -37.58
C PHE A 333 -12.58 12.07 -37.47
N ARG A 334 -13.17 13.13 -38.02
CA ARG A 334 -14.62 13.29 -38.14
C ARG A 334 -15.24 12.19 -38.98
N GLY A 335 -14.61 11.81 -40.10
CA GLY A 335 -15.03 10.69 -40.94
C GLY A 335 -15.06 9.35 -40.20
N LEU A 336 -14.17 9.17 -39.22
CA LEU A 336 -14.13 7.99 -38.35
C LEU A 336 -15.16 8.02 -37.21
N LYS A 337 -15.96 9.09 -37.08
CA LYS A 337 -16.90 9.34 -35.98
C LYS A 337 -16.27 9.19 -34.59
N ALA A 338 -14.97 9.49 -34.49
CA ALA A 338 -14.20 9.33 -33.26
C ALA A 338 -14.08 10.66 -32.51
N ASN A 339 -14.16 10.60 -31.18
CA ASN A 339 -13.86 11.76 -30.34
C ASN A 339 -12.35 12.07 -30.38
N PHE A 340 -12.02 13.35 -30.43
CA PHE A 340 -10.63 13.81 -30.48
C PHE A 340 -10.40 15.03 -29.58
N LEU A 341 -9.13 15.29 -29.32
CA LEU A 341 -8.66 16.49 -28.65
C LEU A 341 -7.68 17.23 -29.56
N VAL A 342 -7.76 18.55 -29.55
CA VAL A 342 -6.79 19.46 -30.15
C VAL A 342 -6.09 20.16 -29.01
N GLN A 343 -4.76 20.15 -29.01
CA GLN A 343 -3.95 20.63 -27.90
C GLN A 343 -2.79 21.46 -28.42
N ASP A 344 -2.43 22.49 -27.65
CA ASP A 344 -1.27 23.33 -27.93
C ASP A 344 0.03 22.52 -27.94
N PHE A 345 0.90 22.80 -28.90
CA PHE A 345 2.22 22.15 -28.99
C PHE A 345 3.25 23.00 -28.25
N VAL A 346 3.64 22.54 -27.06
CA VAL A 346 4.67 23.17 -26.23
C VAL A 346 6.05 22.94 -26.87
N LYS A 347 6.44 23.85 -27.78
CA LYS A 347 7.72 23.79 -28.51
C LYS A 347 8.92 23.82 -27.57
N GLU A 348 8.82 24.57 -26.47
CA GLU A 348 9.92 24.74 -25.50
C GLU A 348 10.36 23.41 -24.86
N ALA A 349 9.47 22.41 -24.86
CA ALA A 349 9.79 21.10 -24.31
C ALA A 349 10.78 20.31 -25.18
N ALA A 350 10.97 20.69 -26.46
CA ALA A 350 11.97 20.12 -27.37
C ALA A 350 12.00 18.56 -27.43
N GLY A 351 10.84 17.91 -27.33
CA GLY A 351 10.76 16.43 -27.33
C GLY A 351 11.22 15.78 -26.02
N GLU A 352 11.33 16.57 -24.95
CA GLU A 352 11.64 16.10 -23.60
C GLU A 352 10.41 16.21 -22.68
N ASP A 353 10.30 15.29 -21.74
CA ASP A 353 9.36 15.41 -20.65
C ASP A 353 9.97 14.96 -19.32
N ILE A 354 9.38 15.45 -18.23
CA ILE A 354 9.77 15.12 -16.86
C ILE A 354 8.71 14.21 -16.26
N ARG A 355 9.04 12.95 -16.02
CA ARG A 355 8.19 12.04 -15.25
C ARG A 355 8.51 12.19 -13.77
N CYS A 356 7.52 12.63 -13.00
CA CYS A 356 7.54 12.66 -11.54
C CYS A 356 6.77 11.45 -11.00
N LEU A 357 7.40 10.62 -10.19
CA LEU A 357 6.71 9.53 -9.49
C LEU A 357 6.30 9.98 -8.09
N VAL A 358 4.99 9.93 -7.84
CA VAL A 358 4.36 10.30 -6.57
C VAL A 358 3.95 9.05 -5.82
N ILE A 359 4.37 8.94 -4.56
CA ILE A 359 3.93 7.91 -3.60
C ILE A 359 3.53 8.61 -2.30
N GLY A 360 2.36 8.29 -1.75
CA GLY A 360 1.93 8.78 -0.43
C GLY A 360 1.88 10.31 -0.32
N GLY A 361 1.62 11.01 -1.43
CA GLY A 361 1.62 12.49 -1.47
C GLY A 361 3.02 13.14 -1.49
N LYS A 362 4.06 12.40 -1.84
CA LYS A 362 5.44 12.90 -2.02
C LYS A 362 5.98 12.51 -3.39
N VAL A 363 6.68 13.42 -4.07
CA VAL A 363 7.46 13.06 -5.28
C VAL A 363 8.75 12.37 -4.82
N VAL A 364 8.79 11.05 -4.98
CA VAL A 364 9.89 10.19 -4.49
C VAL A 364 11.04 10.08 -5.50
N ALA A 365 10.73 10.18 -6.78
CA ALA A 365 11.70 10.13 -7.86
C ALA A 365 11.22 10.93 -9.07
N SER A 366 12.18 11.38 -9.88
CA SER A 366 11.92 12.09 -11.12
C SER A 366 12.97 11.72 -12.15
N MET A 367 12.53 11.51 -13.39
CA MET A 367 13.42 11.28 -14.53
C MET A 367 13.01 12.18 -15.69
N LYS A 368 14.00 12.65 -16.43
CA LYS A 368 13.82 13.29 -17.72
C LYS A 368 13.86 12.19 -18.78
N ARG A 369 12.88 12.17 -19.68
CA ARG A 369 12.89 11.32 -20.85
C ARG A 369 13.08 12.19 -22.09
N THR A 370 13.93 11.73 -23.00
CA THR A 370 14.21 12.41 -24.27
C THR A 370 13.81 11.46 -25.40
N GLY A 371 13.01 11.96 -26.35
CA GLY A 371 12.59 11.22 -27.54
C GLY A 371 13.76 10.81 -28.44
N ALA A 372 13.49 9.89 -29.37
CA ALA A 372 14.44 9.58 -30.44
C ALA A 372 14.58 10.77 -31.40
N GLU A 373 15.70 10.84 -32.12
CA GLU A 373 15.93 11.92 -33.08
C GLU A 373 14.80 11.99 -34.12
N GLY A 374 14.19 13.18 -34.27
CA GLY A 374 13.03 13.41 -35.14
C GLY A 374 11.65 13.02 -34.58
N ASP A 375 11.55 12.44 -33.37
CA ASP A 375 10.26 12.19 -32.70
C ASP A 375 10.01 13.22 -31.59
N PHE A 376 8.91 13.97 -31.68
CA PHE A 376 8.49 14.90 -30.64
C PHE A 376 7.96 14.19 -29.37
N ARG A 377 7.80 12.87 -29.40
CA ARG A 377 7.33 12.05 -28.28
C ARG A 377 8.50 11.43 -27.52
N SER A 378 8.49 11.56 -26.20
CA SER A 378 9.55 11.13 -25.29
C SER A 378 9.33 9.73 -24.65
N ASN A 379 8.46 8.89 -25.23
CA ASN A 379 8.13 7.58 -24.65
C ASN A 379 9.33 6.60 -24.71
N LEU A 380 9.74 6.06 -23.56
CA LEU A 380 10.85 5.09 -23.45
C LEU A 380 10.66 3.83 -24.32
N HIS A 381 9.43 3.35 -24.48
CA HIS A 381 9.12 2.18 -25.30
C HIS A 381 9.38 2.39 -26.81
N ARG A 382 9.73 3.61 -27.24
CA ARG A 382 10.06 3.96 -28.63
C ARG A 382 11.54 4.33 -28.83
N GLY A 383 12.42 3.84 -27.96
CA GLY A 383 13.87 4.07 -28.08
C GLY A 383 14.34 5.39 -27.48
N GLY A 384 13.49 6.09 -26.72
CA GLY A 384 13.91 7.26 -25.94
C GLY A 384 14.87 6.90 -24.81
N SER A 385 15.62 7.89 -24.31
CA SER A 385 16.53 7.73 -23.17
C SER A 385 15.93 8.29 -21.88
N ALA A 386 16.31 7.74 -20.72
CA ALA A 386 15.91 8.26 -19.40
C ALA A 386 17.14 8.60 -18.55
N LYS A 387 17.13 9.77 -17.91
CA LYS A 387 18.13 10.18 -16.92
C LYS A 387 17.46 10.77 -15.69
N SER A 388 18.02 10.53 -14.50
CA SER A 388 17.57 11.21 -13.29
C SER A 388 17.65 12.73 -13.46
N VAL A 389 16.65 13.45 -12.94
CA VAL A 389 16.59 14.91 -13.06
C VAL A 389 16.13 15.53 -11.75
N ARG A 390 16.74 16.65 -11.38
CA ARG A 390 16.30 17.48 -10.27
C ARG A 390 15.15 18.37 -10.72
N ILE A 391 14.01 18.25 -10.02
CA ILE A 391 12.82 19.07 -10.28
C ILE A 391 12.78 20.31 -9.39
N THR A 392 12.17 21.37 -9.90
CA THR A 392 11.94 22.63 -9.18
C THR A 392 10.82 22.47 -8.14
N LYS A 393 10.68 23.47 -7.25
CA LYS A 393 9.57 23.52 -6.28
C LYS A 393 8.21 23.56 -6.99
N THR A 394 8.10 24.37 -8.05
CA THR A 394 6.86 24.53 -8.83
C THR A 394 6.49 23.23 -9.56
N GLU A 395 7.46 22.52 -10.14
CA GLU A 395 7.23 21.20 -10.77
C GLU A 395 6.73 20.17 -9.75
N ARG A 396 7.37 20.13 -8.57
CA ARG A 396 6.98 19.23 -7.49
C ARG A 396 5.56 19.52 -7.01
N GLU A 397 5.22 20.78 -6.74
CA GLU A 397 3.88 21.17 -6.30
C GLU A 397 2.82 20.86 -7.36
N THR A 398 3.14 21.07 -8.64
CA THR A 398 2.25 20.76 -9.77
C THR A 398 1.99 19.25 -9.85
N ALA A 399 3.03 18.42 -9.75
CA ALA A 399 2.89 16.96 -9.75
C ALA A 399 2.06 16.45 -8.55
N LEU A 400 2.29 17.01 -7.35
CA LEU A 400 1.53 16.65 -6.16
C LEU A 400 0.06 17.07 -6.26
N ARG A 401 -0.22 18.26 -6.81
CA ARG A 401 -1.58 18.75 -7.02
C ARG A 401 -2.32 17.89 -8.04
N ALA A 402 -1.65 17.52 -9.13
CA ALA A 402 -2.19 16.61 -10.13
C ALA A 402 -2.55 15.26 -9.51
N ALA A 403 -1.60 14.56 -8.87
CA ALA A 403 -1.86 13.25 -8.25
C ALA A 403 -3.02 13.31 -7.22
N ARG A 404 -3.08 14.39 -6.42
CA ARG A 404 -4.16 14.63 -5.45
C ARG A 404 -5.52 14.84 -6.11
N ALA A 405 -5.59 15.53 -7.25
CA ALA A 405 -6.84 15.75 -7.98
C ALA A 405 -7.51 14.43 -8.42
N PHE A 406 -6.71 13.40 -8.69
CA PHE A 406 -7.18 12.04 -9.03
C PHE A 406 -7.33 11.11 -7.81
N GLY A 407 -6.94 11.55 -6.60
CA GLY A 407 -6.94 10.69 -5.42
C GLY A 407 -5.96 9.51 -5.50
N LEU A 408 -4.87 9.64 -6.26
CA LEU A 408 -3.91 8.56 -6.47
C LEU A 408 -2.82 8.55 -5.38
N GLY A 409 -2.65 7.40 -4.73
CA GLY A 409 -1.56 7.13 -3.79
C GLY A 409 -0.24 6.77 -4.49
N LEU A 410 -0.30 6.19 -5.69
CA LEU A 410 0.83 5.91 -6.59
C LEU A 410 0.55 6.55 -7.95
N ALA A 411 1.32 7.53 -8.41
CA ALA A 411 1.09 8.15 -9.72
C ALA A 411 2.39 8.45 -10.45
N GLY A 412 2.39 8.23 -11.77
CA GLY A 412 3.38 8.83 -12.66
C GLY A 412 2.77 10.09 -13.28
N VAL A 413 3.34 11.26 -12.99
CA VAL A 413 2.89 12.54 -13.55
C VAL A 413 3.92 13.02 -14.57
N ASP A 414 3.50 13.14 -15.82
CA ASP A 414 4.35 13.56 -16.93
C ASP A 414 4.18 15.07 -17.14
N LEU A 415 5.28 15.81 -17.09
CA LEU A 415 5.33 17.26 -17.17
C LEU A 415 6.14 17.73 -18.38
N LEU A 416 5.67 18.79 -19.02
CA LEU A 416 6.44 19.59 -19.97
C LEU A 416 6.90 20.87 -19.29
N ARG A 417 8.15 21.27 -19.55
CA ARG A 417 8.67 22.58 -19.13
C ARG A 417 8.26 23.60 -20.18
N ALA A 418 7.47 24.58 -19.76
CA ALA A 418 7.08 25.72 -20.58
C ALA A 418 7.50 27.02 -19.89
N GLU A 419 7.62 28.11 -20.65
CA GLU A 419 8.00 29.42 -20.11
C GLU A 419 7.03 29.90 -19.01
N ALA A 420 5.73 29.66 -19.20
CA ALA A 420 4.68 29.98 -18.24
C ALA A 420 4.59 29.01 -17.03
N GLY A 421 5.56 28.11 -16.88
CA GLY A 421 5.63 27.10 -15.82
C GLY A 421 5.26 25.69 -16.30
N PRO A 422 5.34 24.68 -15.40
CA PRO A 422 5.17 23.28 -15.77
C PRO A 422 3.74 22.97 -16.23
N LYS A 423 3.63 22.20 -17.31
CA LYS A 423 2.36 21.75 -17.89
C LYS A 423 2.23 20.24 -17.76
N VAL A 424 1.18 19.76 -17.11
CA VAL A 424 0.88 18.33 -16.98
C VAL A 424 0.34 17.80 -18.30
N LEU A 425 1.01 16.76 -18.82
CA LEU A 425 0.62 16.07 -20.05
C LEU A 425 -0.27 14.86 -19.75
N GLU A 426 0.10 14.05 -18.76
CA GLU A 426 -0.61 12.83 -18.38
C GLU A 426 -0.40 12.55 -16.88
N VAL A 427 -1.42 11.96 -16.24
CA VAL A 427 -1.31 11.34 -14.92
C VAL A 427 -1.66 9.86 -15.05
N ASN A 428 -0.70 8.98 -14.77
CA ASN A 428 -0.85 7.54 -14.92
C ASN A 428 -1.00 6.86 -13.55
N SER A 429 -2.11 6.15 -13.36
CA SER A 429 -2.46 5.39 -12.15
C SER A 429 -1.77 4.02 -12.03
N SER A 430 -1.05 3.57 -13.06
CA SER A 430 -0.25 2.33 -13.02
C SER A 430 1.09 2.56 -13.73
N PRO A 431 1.96 3.43 -13.18
CA PRO A 431 3.23 3.78 -13.81
C PRO A 431 4.17 2.57 -13.79
N GLY A 432 4.91 2.35 -14.88
CA GLY A 432 6.02 1.38 -14.90
C GLY A 432 7.19 1.86 -14.05
N MET A 433 7.80 0.93 -13.30
CA MET A 433 8.85 1.27 -12.31
C MET A 433 10.27 1.03 -12.82
N GLU A 434 10.46 0.16 -13.82
CA GLU A 434 11.79 -0.23 -14.34
C GLU A 434 12.64 0.97 -14.78
N GLY A 435 12.13 1.80 -15.70
CA GLY A 435 12.90 2.93 -16.23
C GLY A 435 13.28 3.97 -15.17
N ILE A 436 12.43 4.17 -14.15
CA ILE A 436 12.70 5.14 -13.10
C ILE A 436 13.61 4.58 -12.00
N GLU A 437 13.48 3.30 -11.65
CA GLU A 437 14.42 2.63 -10.73
C GLU A 437 15.82 2.58 -11.35
N ASN A 438 15.94 2.17 -12.61
CA ASN A 438 17.24 2.10 -13.30
C ASN A 438 17.91 3.47 -13.46
N SER A 439 17.14 4.53 -13.75
CA SER A 439 17.71 5.87 -13.94
C SER A 439 18.04 6.60 -12.64
N THR A 440 17.36 6.28 -11.53
CA THR A 440 17.53 6.99 -10.24
C THR A 440 18.27 6.17 -9.18
N GLY A 441 18.41 4.85 -9.36
CA GLY A 441 18.99 3.93 -8.37
C GLY A 441 18.17 3.78 -7.09
N LYS A 442 16.93 4.27 -7.06
CA LYS A 442 16.07 4.23 -5.86
C LYS A 442 15.19 2.98 -5.85
N ASN A 443 14.99 2.40 -4.66
CA ASN A 443 14.01 1.34 -4.45
C ASN A 443 12.60 1.93 -4.32
N ILE A 444 11.93 2.11 -5.46
CA ILE A 444 10.60 2.70 -5.55
C ILE A 444 9.56 1.75 -4.96
N VAL A 445 9.68 0.46 -5.23
CA VAL A 445 8.77 -0.54 -4.68
C VAL A 445 8.86 -0.57 -3.16
N GLY A 446 10.06 -0.45 -2.58
CA GLY A 446 10.24 -0.32 -1.13
C GLY A 446 9.49 0.89 -0.57
N MET A 447 9.59 2.05 -1.22
CA MET A 447 8.86 3.26 -0.80
C MET A 447 7.33 3.11 -0.91
N LEU A 448 6.84 2.33 -1.87
CA LEU A 448 5.42 1.98 -1.95
C LEU A 448 4.99 1.11 -0.76
N TYR A 449 5.79 0.11 -0.39
CA TYR A 449 5.53 -0.72 0.78
C TYR A 449 5.57 0.11 2.08
N ASP A 450 6.49 1.07 2.21
CA ASP A 450 6.50 1.98 3.36
C ASP A 450 5.17 2.74 3.51
N ASP A 451 4.58 3.21 2.41
CA ASP A 451 3.26 3.87 2.42
C ASP A 451 2.13 2.88 2.74
N ILE A 452 2.13 1.69 2.14
CA ILE A 452 1.12 0.65 2.42
C ILE A 452 1.16 0.26 3.89
N GLU A 453 2.33 -0.09 4.42
CA GLU A 453 2.54 -0.46 5.82
C GLU A 453 2.08 0.64 6.78
N ALA A 454 2.34 1.92 6.45
CA ALA A 454 1.87 3.04 7.26
C ALA A 454 0.34 3.20 7.22
N ARG A 455 -0.30 2.91 6.08
CA ARG A 455 -1.74 3.08 5.86
C ARG A 455 -2.59 1.97 6.44
N VAL A 456 -2.07 0.74 6.43
CA VAL A 456 -2.78 -0.43 6.98
C VAL A 456 -2.44 -0.66 8.46
N ARG A 457 -1.75 0.27 9.13
CA ARG A 457 -1.57 0.22 10.58
C ARG A 457 -2.92 0.43 11.30
N PRO A 458 -3.16 -0.26 12.43
CA PRO A 458 -4.30 0.02 13.28
C PRO A 458 -4.33 1.49 13.69
N GLU A 459 -5.51 2.11 13.65
CA GLU A 459 -5.68 3.45 14.20
C GLU A 459 -5.54 3.41 15.73
N PRO A 460 -4.84 4.38 16.35
CA PRO A 460 -4.70 4.42 17.81
C PRO A 460 -6.04 4.69 18.47
N VAL A 461 -6.29 4.02 19.59
CA VAL A 461 -7.46 4.29 20.43
C VAL A 461 -7.41 5.72 20.96
N ARG A 462 -8.47 6.49 20.68
CA ARG A 462 -8.64 7.82 21.29
C ARG A 462 -8.82 7.66 22.79
N ARG A 463 -8.04 8.40 23.59
CA ARG A 463 -8.21 8.45 25.05
C ARG A 463 -9.65 8.89 25.34
N ARG A 464 -10.43 8.09 26.08
CA ARG A 464 -11.73 8.55 26.60
C ARG A 464 -11.47 9.81 27.42
N ARG A 465 -12.15 10.92 27.09
CA ARG A 465 -12.23 12.07 27.99
C ARG A 465 -12.86 11.53 29.28
N THR A 466 -12.12 11.56 30.38
CA THR A 466 -12.72 11.36 31.69
C THR A 466 -13.79 12.44 31.84
N SER A 467 -15.05 12.03 32.04
CA SER A 467 -16.08 12.94 32.50
C SER A 467 -15.62 13.47 33.86
N LYS A 468 -15.42 14.78 33.95
CA LYS A 468 -15.24 15.46 35.24
C LYS A 468 -16.52 15.36 36.05
#